data_AF-A0A091AUW0-F1
#
_entry.id   AF-A0A091AUW0-F1
#
_cell.length_a   1.000
_cell.length_b   1.000
_cell.length_c   1.000
_cell.angle_alpha   90.00
_cell.angle_beta   90.00
_cell.angle_gamma   90.00
#
_symmetry.space_group_name_H-M   'P 1'
#
loop_
_entity.id
_entity.type
_entity.pdbx_description
1 polymer ?
#
loop_
_entity_poly.entity_id
_entity_poly.type
_entity_poly.pdbx_seq_one_letter_code
_entity_poly.pdbx_strand_id
1 'polypeptide(L)'
;MRNPDEFVYVNQDGSVRELTPDERQYLAEDFEPGDGARPYIKCFFSSRNGWGSLSGFLPRKRVPRKHLIEPANPDYRPVEVDTLRQHIADGRLVGDLVTENVDGSVTVAPNPHISRQERFDRLRKLQLSREREREKLARHPDTAREP
;
A
#
# COMPACT_ATOMS: atom_id res chain seq x y z
N MET A 1 20.20 8.36 1.48
CA MET A 1 19.56 8.35 0.16
C MET A 1 19.75 7.05 -0.64
N ARG A 2 18.64 6.42 -1.04
CA ARG A 2 18.63 5.33 -2.03
C ARG A 2 18.51 5.92 -3.43
N ASN A 3 19.08 5.26 -4.45
CA ASN A 3 18.84 5.63 -5.84
C ASN A 3 17.53 4.97 -6.34
N PRO A 4 16.45 5.74 -6.60
CA PRO A 4 15.16 5.16 -6.98
C PRO A 4 15.19 4.37 -8.29
N ASP A 5 16.11 4.68 -9.21
CA ASP A 5 16.24 4.01 -10.51
C ASP A 5 16.62 2.53 -10.40
N GLU A 6 17.14 2.11 -9.24
CA GLU A 6 17.47 0.71 -8.97
C GLU A 6 16.27 -0.11 -8.50
N PHE A 7 15.10 0.50 -8.34
CA PHE A 7 13.90 -0.14 -7.82
C PHE A 7 12.78 -0.16 -8.85
N VAL A 8 11.90 -1.14 -8.68
CA VAL A 8 10.64 -1.29 -9.40
C VAL A 8 9.54 -1.56 -8.40
N TYR A 9 8.29 -1.42 -8.82
CA TYR A 9 7.14 -1.78 -8.02
C TYR A 9 6.53 -3.09 -8.53
N VAL A 10 6.35 -4.06 -7.64
CA VAL A 10 5.61 -5.30 -7.92
C VAL A 10 4.17 -5.10 -7.50
N ASN A 11 3.21 -5.36 -8.39
CA ASN A 11 1.78 -5.28 -8.12
C ASN A 11 1.26 -6.58 -7.46
N GLN A 12 0.04 -6.56 -6.92
CA GLN A 12 -0.57 -7.73 -6.26
C GLN A 12 -0.70 -8.95 -7.17
N ASP A 13 -0.96 -8.72 -8.46
CA ASP A 13 -1.12 -9.77 -9.48
C ASP A 13 0.23 -10.36 -9.94
N GLY A 14 1.35 -9.81 -9.44
CA GLY A 14 2.70 -10.21 -9.81
C GLY A 14 3.25 -9.52 -11.06
N SER A 15 2.52 -8.59 -11.67
CA SER A 15 3.13 -7.74 -12.71
C SER A 15 4.14 -6.78 -12.08
N VAL A 16 5.08 -6.32 -12.90
CA VAL A 16 6.14 -5.40 -12.47
C VAL A 16 6.07 -4.14 -13.30
N ARG A 17 6.18 -2.99 -12.65
CA ARG A 17 6.22 -1.70 -13.32
C ARG A 17 7.34 -0.81 -12.80
N GLU A 18 7.71 0.15 -13.62
CA GLU A 18 8.50 1.31 -13.23
C GLU A 18 7.81 2.07 -12.09
N LEU A 19 8.59 2.89 -11.39
CA LEU A 19 8.08 3.73 -10.31
C LEU A 19 7.43 4.99 -10.86
N THR A 20 6.36 5.46 -10.21
CA THR A 20 5.77 6.77 -10.50
C THR A 20 6.68 7.89 -9.97
N PRO A 21 6.53 9.15 -10.42
CA PRO A 21 7.33 10.26 -9.89
C PRO A 21 7.29 10.38 -8.36
N ASP A 22 6.11 10.28 -7.74
CA ASP A 22 5.97 10.36 -6.27
C ASP A 22 6.61 9.15 -5.55
N GLU A 23 6.51 7.95 -6.13
CA GLU A 23 7.16 6.76 -5.55
C GLU A 23 8.68 6.87 -5.59
N ARG A 24 9.24 7.50 -6.64
CA ARG A 24 10.67 7.79 -6.73
C ARG A 24 11.09 8.79 -5.66
N GLN A 25 10.31 9.84 -5.44
CA GLN A 25 10.55 10.83 -4.39
C GLN A 25 10.51 10.18 -3.01
N TYR A 26 9.45 9.40 -2.72
CA TYR A 26 9.30 8.68 -1.46
C TYR A 26 10.44 7.71 -1.17
N LEU A 27 11.01 7.05 -2.18
CA LEU A 27 12.18 6.18 -2.00
C LEU A 27 13.51 6.95 -1.81
N ALA A 28 13.58 8.17 -2.33
CA ALA A 28 14.75 9.04 -2.19
C ALA A 28 14.79 9.75 -0.82
N GLU A 29 13.64 9.91 -0.15
CA GLU A 29 13.54 10.49 1.19
C GLU A 29 14.46 9.79 2.21
N ASP A 30 15.03 10.59 3.09
CA ASP A 30 15.78 10.10 4.24
C ASP A 30 14.80 9.88 5.40
N PHE A 31 14.92 8.72 6.02
CA PHE A 31 14.07 8.31 7.14
C PHE A 31 14.94 7.95 8.34
N GLU A 32 14.52 8.41 9.52
CA GLU A 32 15.19 8.10 10.77
C GLU A 32 15.10 6.59 11.10
N PRO A 33 16.07 6.04 11.85
CA PRO A 33 15.96 4.70 12.40
C PRO A 33 14.68 4.55 13.25
N GLY A 34 13.84 3.58 12.92
CA GLY A 34 12.57 3.34 13.62
C GLY A 34 11.38 4.14 13.09
N ASP A 35 11.56 4.98 12.08
CA ASP A 35 10.45 5.66 11.43
C ASP A 35 9.51 4.64 10.76
N GLY A 36 8.25 4.64 11.20
CA GLY A 36 7.19 3.76 10.70
C GLY A 36 6.74 4.12 9.28
N ALA A 37 7.06 5.31 8.79
CA ALA A 37 6.80 5.76 7.43
C ALA A 37 7.82 5.23 6.42
N ARG A 38 8.81 4.44 6.85
CA ARG A 38 9.83 3.89 5.94
C ARG A 38 9.24 2.96 4.88
N PRO A 39 9.69 3.06 3.62
CA PRO A 39 9.22 2.19 2.56
C PRO A 39 9.63 0.74 2.86
N TYR A 40 8.65 -0.16 2.72
CA TYR A 40 8.92 -1.59 2.74
C TYR A 40 9.60 -2.01 1.44
N ILE A 41 10.86 -2.45 1.55
CA ILE A 41 11.65 -2.99 0.45
C ILE A 41 11.65 -4.52 0.53
N LYS A 42 11.14 -5.18 -0.52
CA LYS A 42 11.10 -6.63 -0.61
C LYS A 42 12.50 -7.22 -0.73
N CYS A 43 12.73 -8.32 0.00
CA CYS A 43 13.92 -9.14 -0.18
C CYS A 43 13.85 -10.02 -1.43
N PHE A 44 12.69 -10.63 -1.72
CA PHE A 44 12.51 -11.51 -2.87
C PHE A 44 11.22 -11.17 -3.62
N PHE A 45 11.15 -11.52 -4.90
CA PHE A 45 9.98 -11.29 -5.73
C PHE A 45 8.70 -11.90 -5.12
N SER A 46 8.78 -13.15 -4.64
CA SER A 46 7.67 -13.90 -4.04
C SER A 46 7.34 -13.52 -2.59
N SER A 47 8.13 -12.62 -1.96
CA SER A 47 7.87 -12.18 -0.58
C SER A 47 6.54 -11.44 -0.50
N ARG A 48 5.72 -11.78 0.50
CA ARG A 48 4.46 -11.05 0.76
C ARG A 48 4.68 -9.92 1.77
N ASN A 49 3.87 -8.88 1.70
CA ASN A 49 3.82 -7.81 2.70
C ASN A 49 3.04 -8.28 3.95
N GLY A 50 2.92 -7.41 4.96
CA GLY A 50 2.21 -7.71 6.22
C GLY A 50 0.72 -8.05 6.05
N TRP A 51 0.12 -7.67 4.92
CA TRP A 51 -1.27 -7.99 4.56
C TRP A 51 -1.39 -9.25 3.68
N GLY A 52 -0.28 -9.92 3.40
CA GLY A 52 -0.22 -11.11 2.56
C GLY A 52 -0.29 -10.81 1.05
N SER A 53 -0.09 -9.56 0.65
CA SER A 53 -0.03 -9.13 -0.75
C SER A 53 1.36 -9.39 -1.34
N LEU A 54 1.45 -9.66 -2.65
CA LEU A 54 2.74 -9.65 -3.37
C LEU A 54 3.28 -8.24 -3.61
N SER A 55 2.50 -7.22 -3.29
CA SER A 55 2.83 -5.83 -3.60
C SER A 55 4.09 -5.33 -2.88
N GLY A 56 4.81 -4.40 -3.52
CA GLY A 56 5.86 -3.60 -2.88
C GLY A 56 7.08 -3.33 -3.74
N PHE A 57 7.98 -2.48 -3.21
CA PHE A 57 9.22 -2.09 -3.88
C PHE A 57 10.21 -3.25 -3.90
N LEU A 58 10.84 -3.49 -5.05
CA LEU A 58 11.84 -4.54 -5.23
C LEU A 58 13.06 -3.97 -5.97
N PRO A 59 14.29 -4.31 -5.57
CA PRO A 59 15.45 -4.01 -6.39
C PRO A 59 15.31 -4.63 -7.78
N ARG A 60 15.49 -3.85 -8.84
CA ARG A 60 15.34 -4.26 -10.25
C ARG A 60 16.11 -5.55 -10.57
N LYS A 61 17.33 -5.67 -10.04
CA LYS A 61 18.19 -6.86 -10.20
C LYS A 61 17.59 -8.16 -9.65
N ARG A 62 16.55 -8.08 -8.81
CA ARG A 62 15.84 -9.22 -8.22
C ARG A 62 14.54 -9.56 -8.96
N VAL A 63 14.20 -8.84 -10.01
CA VAL A 63 13.10 -9.20 -10.91
C VAL A 63 13.51 -10.46 -11.69
N PRO A 64 12.72 -11.55 -11.65
CA PRO A 64 13.03 -12.72 -12.46
C PRO A 64 12.96 -12.38 -13.95
N ARG A 65 13.97 -12.80 -14.73
CA ARG A 65 14.17 -12.45 -16.15
C ARG A 65 12.96 -12.61 -17.07
N LYS A 66 12.01 -13.48 -16.71
CA LYS A 66 10.77 -13.74 -17.46
C LYS A 66 9.70 -12.65 -17.32
N HIS A 67 9.85 -11.70 -16.40
CA HIS A 67 8.88 -10.62 -16.22
C HIS A 67 9.29 -9.40 -17.03
N LEU A 68 8.34 -8.86 -17.78
CA LEU A 68 8.46 -7.54 -18.37
C LEU A 68 8.27 -6.48 -17.28
N ILE A 69 9.03 -5.40 -17.37
CA ILE A 69 8.87 -4.22 -16.53
C ILE A 69 8.10 -3.20 -17.35
N GLU A 70 6.83 -2.99 -16.98
CA GLU A 70 5.92 -2.08 -17.66
C GLU A 70 6.20 -0.62 -17.25
N PRO A 71 5.95 0.38 -18.11
CA PRO A 71 5.97 1.77 -17.66
C PRO A 71 4.92 2.02 -16.57
N ALA A 72 5.17 2.98 -15.68
CA ALA A 72 4.17 3.51 -14.75
C ALA A 72 3.34 4.60 -15.43
N ASN A 73 2.16 4.89 -14.89
CA ASN A 73 1.39 6.07 -15.25
C ASN A 73 2.16 7.33 -14.78
N PRO A 74 2.63 8.20 -15.70
CA PRO A 74 3.37 9.42 -15.33
C PRO A 74 2.49 10.46 -14.62
N ASP A 75 1.17 10.39 -14.85
CA ASP A 75 0.19 11.35 -14.31
C ASP A 75 -0.46 10.86 -13.01
N TYR A 76 -0.16 9.64 -12.59
CA TYR A 76 -0.64 9.15 -11.31
C TYR A 76 -0.05 9.97 -10.17
N ARG A 77 -0.92 10.46 -9.29
CA ARG A 77 -0.58 11.09 -8.02
C ARG A 77 -1.28 10.32 -6.89
N PRO A 78 -0.58 9.96 -5.80
CA PRO A 78 -1.23 9.38 -4.64
C PRO A 78 -2.21 10.39 -4.04
N VAL A 79 -3.38 9.91 -3.64
CA VAL A 79 -4.35 10.75 -2.93
C VAL A 79 -3.78 11.02 -1.54
N GLU A 80 -3.67 12.28 -1.16
CA GLU A 80 -3.34 12.65 0.22
C GLU A 80 -4.43 12.12 1.16
N VAL A 81 -4.04 11.32 2.14
CA VAL A 81 -4.96 10.69 3.08
C VAL A 81 -4.87 11.40 4.42
N ASP A 82 -5.98 11.95 4.89
CA ASP A 82 -6.15 12.33 6.30
C ASP A 82 -6.13 11.04 7.13
N THR A 83 -4.98 10.75 7.74
CA THR A 83 -4.72 9.49 8.44
C THR A 83 -5.66 9.28 9.63
N LEU A 84 -6.06 10.35 10.31
CA LEU A 84 -6.99 10.30 11.43
C LEU A 84 -8.39 9.93 10.94
N ARG A 85 -8.90 10.65 9.92
CA ARG A 85 -10.22 10.34 9.34
C ARG A 85 -10.24 8.94 8.74
N GLN A 86 -9.15 8.52 8.11
CA GLN A 86 -9.03 7.18 7.56
C GLN A 86 -9.05 6.12 8.65
N HIS A 87 -8.35 6.33 9.77
CA HIS A 87 -8.37 5.42 10.90
C HIS A 87 -9.78 5.24 11.49
N ILE A 88 -10.52 6.35 11.65
CA ILE A 88 -11.91 6.32 12.13
C ILE A 88 -12.82 5.58 11.14
N ALA A 89 -12.70 5.89 9.85
CA ALA A 89 -13.47 5.23 8.79
C ALA A 89 -13.19 3.73 8.72
N ASP A 90 -11.92 3.33 8.87
CA ASP A 90 -11.50 1.93 8.89
C ASP A 90 -12.09 1.21 10.09
N GLY A 91 -12.04 1.82 11.28
CA GLY A 91 -12.71 1.32 12.47
C GLY A 91 -14.18 1.00 12.21
N ARG A 92 -14.93 1.97 11.67
CA ARG A 92 -16.35 1.76 11.32
C ARG A 92 -16.54 0.60 10.34
N LEU A 93 -15.71 0.53 9.28
CA LEU A 93 -15.82 -0.50 8.24
C LEU A 93 -15.51 -1.90 8.75
N VAL A 94 -14.55 -2.06 9.66
CA VAL A 94 -14.22 -3.37 10.25
C VAL A 94 -15.17 -3.77 11.36
N GLY A 95 -16.04 -2.85 11.81
CA GLY A 95 -17.06 -3.08 12.82
C GLY A 95 -16.62 -2.72 14.24
N ASP A 96 -15.55 -1.92 14.38
CA ASP A 96 -15.14 -1.36 15.66
C ASP A 96 -16.17 -0.36 16.18
N LEU A 97 -16.16 -0.19 17.50
CA LEU A 97 -16.98 0.79 18.19
C LEU A 97 -16.31 2.15 18.05
N VAL A 98 -17.02 3.10 17.43
CA VAL A 98 -16.54 4.47 17.27
C VAL A 98 -17.44 5.39 18.09
N THR A 99 -16.83 6.10 19.05
CA THR A 99 -17.53 7.00 19.97
C THR A 99 -16.94 8.40 19.86
N GLU A 100 -17.80 9.38 19.62
CA GLU A 100 -17.44 10.80 19.71
C GLU A 100 -17.65 11.27 21.15
N ASN A 101 -16.60 11.80 21.75
CA ASN A 101 -16.59 12.25 23.13
C ASN A 101 -17.06 13.72 23.21
N VAL A 102 -17.46 14.15 24.41
CA VAL A 102 -17.99 15.51 24.65
C VAL A 102 -16.97 16.60 24.31
N ASP A 103 -15.66 16.31 24.44
CA ASP A 103 -14.57 17.22 24.11
C ASP A 103 -14.22 17.26 22.61
N GLY A 104 -14.98 16.53 21.77
CA GLY A 104 -14.75 16.44 20.33
C GLY A 104 -13.68 15.41 19.93
N SER A 105 -13.03 14.73 20.88
CA SER A 105 -12.14 13.60 20.56
C SER A 105 -12.95 12.37 20.12
N VAL A 106 -12.29 11.45 19.40
CA VAL A 106 -12.92 10.22 18.91
C VAL A 106 -12.17 9.01 19.46
N THR A 107 -12.91 8.09 20.07
CA THR A 107 -12.42 6.78 20.52
C THR A 107 -12.79 5.73 19.49
N VAL A 108 -11.80 4.95 19.02
CA VAL A 108 -11.99 3.77 18.18
C VAL A 108 -11.54 2.55 18.98
N ALA A 109 -12.46 1.65 19.30
CA ALA A 109 -12.19 0.48 20.14
C ALA A 109 -12.65 -0.82 19.45
N PRO A 110 -11.89 -1.93 19.59
CA PRO A 110 -12.30 -3.23 19.08
C PRO A 110 -13.68 -3.63 19.61
N ASN A 111 -14.57 -4.07 18.72
CA ASN A 111 -15.88 -4.59 19.12
C ASN A 111 -15.71 -5.97 19.77
N PRO A 112 -16.09 -6.16 21.06
CA PRO A 112 -15.90 -7.42 21.76
C PRO A 112 -16.73 -8.58 21.19
N HIS A 113 -17.76 -8.29 20.38
CA HIS A 113 -18.58 -9.30 19.71
C HIS A 113 -17.98 -9.77 18.38
N ILE A 114 -16.90 -9.16 17.92
CA ILE A 114 -16.18 -9.57 16.70
C ILE A 114 -14.85 -10.18 17.14
N SER A 115 -14.58 -11.40 16.68
CA SER A 115 -13.30 -12.04 16.99
C SER A 115 -12.13 -11.23 16.40
N ARG A 116 -10.97 -11.27 17.06
CA ARG A 116 -9.76 -10.61 16.56
C ARG A 116 -9.39 -11.06 15.14
N GLN A 117 -9.59 -12.35 14.85
CA GLN A 117 -9.31 -12.93 13.53
C GLN A 117 -10.25 -12.34 12.47
N GLU A 118 -11.56 -12.32 12.74
CA GLU A 118 -12.54 -11.77 11.82
C GLU A 118 -12.31 -10.28 11.55
N ARG A 119 -12.03 -9.50 12.61
CA ARG A 119 -11.67 -8.08 12.47
C ARG A 119 -10.43 -7.91 11.60
N PHE A 120 -9.39 -8.71 11.81
CA PHE A 120 -8.19 -8.69 10.99
C PHE A 120 -8.48 -9.03 9.54
N ASP A 121 -9.32 -10.04 9.27
CA ASP A 121 -9.68 -10.42 7.91
C ASP A 121 -10.48 -9.34 7.19
N ARG A 122 -11.37 -8.62 7.89
CA ARG A 122 -12.06 -7.44 7.35
C ARG A 122 -11.09 -6.32 6.99
N LEU A 123 -10.16 -5.99 7.91
CA LEU A 123 -9.14 -4.96 7.66
C LEU A 123 -8.22 -5.34 6.50
N ARG A 124 -7.80 -6.61 6.46
CA ARG A 124 -6.98 -7.16 5.39
C ARG A 124 -7.67 -7.03 4.03
N LYS A 125 -8.96 -7.41 3.94
CA LYS A 125 -9.74 -7.26 2.70
C LYS A 125 -9.80 -5.80 2.24
N LEU A 126 -10.06 -4.87 3.17
CA LEU A 126 -10.11 -3.44 2.89
C LEU A 126 -8.76 -2.92 2.37
N GLN A 127 -7.68 -3.27 3.04
CA GLN A 127 -6.33 -2.84 2.67
C GLN A 127 -5.91 -3.39 1.30
N LEU A 128 -6.15 -4.68 1.05
CA LEU A 128 -5.86 -5.29 -0.26
C LEU A 128 -6.70 -4.66 -1.37
N SER A 129 -7.95 -4.28 -1.11
CA SER A 129 -8.77 -3.58 -2.11
C SER A 129 -8.19 -2.21 -2.45
N ARG A 130 -7.79 -1.42 -1.44
CA ARG A 130 -7.18 -0.09 -1.66
C ARG A 130 -5.87 -0.18 -2.41
N GLU A 131 -5.01 -1.13 -2.04
CA GLU A 131 -3.78 -1.39 -2.76
C GLU A 131 -4.06 -1.71 -4.23
N ARG A 132 -5.12 -2.49 -4.54
CA ARG A 132 -5.48 -2.85 -5.91
C ARG A 132 -5.95 -1.65 -6.73
N GLU A 133 -6.81 -0.81 -6.16
CA GLU A 133 -7.26 0.42 -6.82
C GLU A 133 -6.08 1.38 -7.07
N ARG A 134 -5.19 1.53 -6.08
CA ARG A 134 -3.98 2.33 -6.23
C ARG A 134 -3.11 1.82 -7.37
N GLU A 135 -2.86 0.53 -7.42
CA GLU A 135 -2.05 -0.10 -8.46
C GLU A 135 -2.69 0.00 -9.84
N LYS A 136 -4.02 -0.10 -9.94
CA LYS A 136 -4.75 0.12 -11.18
C LYS A 136 -4.51 1.53 -11.72
N LEU A 137 -4.59 2.55 -10.87
CA LEU A 137 -4.35 3.94 -11.24
C LEU A 137 -2.87 4.22 -11.60
N ALA A 138 -1.94 3.52 -10.94
CA ALA A 138 -0.51 3.68 -11.16
C ALA A 138 0.03 2.92 -12.39
N ARG A 139 -0.75 2.02 -13.00
CA ARG A 139 -0.39 1.38 -14.27
C ARG A 139 -0.55 2.35 -15.42
N HIS A 140 0.41 2.29 -16.36
CA HIS A 140 0.31 3.08 -17.57
C HIS A 140 -1.01 2.79 -18.31
N PRO A 141 -1.72 3.81 -18.82
CA PRO A 141 -3.00 3.63 -19.50
C PRO A 141 -2.92 2.62 -20.66
N ASP A 142 -1.84 2.65 -21.44
CA ASP A 142 -1.62 1.74 -22.57
C ASP A 142 -1.38 0.27 -22.18
N THR A 143 -1.06 0.01 -20.91
CA THR A 143 -0.82 -1.36 -20.39
C THR A 143 -1.93 -1.81 -19.43
N ALA A 144 -2.93 -0.96 -19.18
CA ALA A 144 -4.10 -1.32 -18.38
C ALA A 144 -4.95 -2.31 -19.18
N ARG A 145 -4.86 -3.60 -18.81
CA ARG A 145 -5.78 -4.62 -19.34
C ARG A 145 -7.18 -4.32 -18.79
N GLU A 146 -8.18 -4.26 -19.68
CA GLU A 146 -9.58 -4.23 -19.25
C GLU A 146 -9.91 -5.48 -18.42
N PRO A 147 -10.78 -5.35 -17.40
CA PRO A 147 -11.11 -6.42 -16.47
C PRO A 147 -11.74 -7.66 -17.12
#